data_AF-A0A0X1T648-F1
#
_entry.id   AF-A0A0X1T648-F1
#
_cell.length_a   1.000
_cell.length_b   1.000
_cell.length_c   1.000
_cell.angle_alpha   90.00
_cell.angle_beta   90.00
_cell.angle_gamma   90.00
#
_symmetry.space_group_name_H-M   'P 1'
#
loop_
_entity.id
_entity.type
_entity.pdbx_description
1 polymer ?
#
loop_
_entity_poly.entity_id
_entity_poly.type
_entity_poly.pdbx_seq_one_letter_code
_entity_poly.pdbx_strand_id
1 'polypeptide(L)' 'MKTIKQTATFLTWERKLKDHRAKAIIAARVFRVANGLLLCGGDKGSQTRDIETAKLLASQWGGDE' A
#
# COMPACT_ATOMS: atom_id res chain seq x y z
N MET A 1 -9.29 -14.38 -7.28
CA MET A 1 -8.33 -13.27 -7.42
C MET A 1 -9.09 -12.00 -7.76
N LYS A 2 -8.94 -10.90 -6.99
CA LYS A 2 -9.61 -9.62 -7.29
C LYS A 2 -8.65 -8.71 -8.03
N THR A 3 -9.12 -8.07 -9.10
CA THR A 3 -8.30 -7.14 -9.90
C THR A 3 -8.53 -5.71 -9.42
N ILE A 4 -7.47 -5.03 -8.96
CA ILE A 4 -7.50 -3.60 -8.65
C ILE A 4 -6.91 -2.84 -9.83
N LYS A 5 -7.65 -1.88 -10.38
CA LYS A 5 -7.17 -0.97 -11.43
C LYS A 5 -7.01 0.43 -10.84
N GLN A 6 -5.85 1.05 -11.05
CA GLN A 6 -5.66 2.46 -10.73
C GLN A 6 -6.24 3.35 -11.83
N THR A 7 -6.74 4.52 -11.46
CA THR A 7 -7.26 5.52 -12.39
C THR A 7 -6.20 6.58 -12.68
N ALA A 8 -6.32 7.27 -13.82
CA ALA A 8 -5.45 8.38 -14.18
C ALA A 8 -5.43 9.50 -13.10
N THR A 9 -6.58 9.74 -12.46
CA THR A 9 -6.71 10.68 -11.35
C THR A 9 -5.87 10.26 -10.15
N PHE A 10 -5.95 8.98 -9.75
CA PHE A 10 -5.18 8.45 -8.62
C PHE A 10 -3.66 8.56 -8.89
N LEU A 11 -3.21 8.14 -10.08
CA LEU A 11 -1.81 8.22 -10.48
C LEU A 11 -1.27 9.66 -10.42
N THR A 12 -2.07 10.62 -10.87
CA THR A 12 -1.68 12.03 -10.87
C THR A 12 -1.57 12.60 -9.46
N TRP A 13 -2.50 12.22 -8.58
CA TRP A 13 -2.44 12.59 -7.18
C TRP A 13 -1.25 11.95 -6.45
N GLU A 14 -1.01 10.65 -6.67
CA GLU A 14 0.08 9.91 -6.03
C GLU A 14 1.45 10.49 -6.40
N ARG A 15 1.69 10.82 -7.68
CA ARG A 15 2.93 11.49 -8.11
C ARG A 15 3.18 12.82 -7.40
N LYS A 16 2.13 13.57 -7.06
CA LYS A 16 2.24 14.86 -6.36
C LYS A 16 2.45 14.73 -4.85
N LEU A 17 2.22 13.55 -4.27
CA LEU A 17 2.40 13.32 -2.84
C LEU A 17 3.89 13.21 -2.51
N LYS A 18 4.49 14.27 -1.95
CA LYS A 18 5.92 14.29 -1.59
C LYS A 18 6.24 13.49 -0.32
N ASP A 19 5.23 13.20 0.50
CA ASP A 19 5.43 12.40 1.71
C ASP A 19 5.54 10.91 1.35
N HIS A 20 6.79 10.43 1.30
CA HIS A 20 7.12 9.03 1.04
C HIS A 20 6.56 8.06 2.10
N ARG A 21 6.43 8.50 3.36
CA ARG A 21 5.83 7.68 4.43
C ARG A 21 4.34 7.54 4.20
N ALA A 22 3.65 8.62 3.84
CA ALA A 22 2.24 8.58 3.51
C ALA A 22 1.96 7.66 2.31
N LYS A 23 2.77 7.78 1.25
CA LYS A 23 2.75 6.90 0.07
C LYS A 23 2.84 5.41 0.44
N ALA A 24 3.83 5.05 1.26
CA ALA A 24 4.00 3.66 1.72
C ALA A 24 2.79 3.16 2.54
N ILE A 25 2.23 3.98 3.43
CA ILE A 25 1.03 3.63 4.20
C ILE A 25 -0.18 3.38 3.28
N ILE A 26 -0.36 4.22 2.25
CA ILE A 26 -1.44 4.06 1.26
C ILE A 26 -1.24 2.77 0.46
N ALA A 27 -0.03 2.51 -0.05
CA ALA A 27 0.29 1.29 -0.77
C ALA A 27 0.03 0.04 0.09
N ALA A 28 0.44 0.04 1.36
CA ALA A 28 0.15 -1.04 2.30
C ALA A 28 -1.36 -1.24 2.56
N ARG A 29 -2.15 -0.16 2.54
CA ARG A 29 -3.62 -0.25 2.65
C ARG A 29 -4.26 -0.85 1.39
N VAL A 30 -3.82 -0.43 0.20
CA VAL A 30 -4.28 -1.00 -1.07
C VAL A 30 -3.91 -2.48 -1.16
N PHE A 31 -2.69 -2.84 -0.77
CA PHE A 31 -2.24 -4.24 -0.71
C PHE A 31 -3.11 -5.09 0.22
N ARG A 32 -3.46 -4.59 1.41
CA ARG A 32 -4.39 -5.29 2.32
C ARG A 32 -5.74 -5.57 1.66
N VAL A 33 -6.34 -4.56 1.03
CA VAL A 33 -7.63 -4.71 0.33
C VAL A 33 -7.52 -5.70 -0.84
N ALA A 34 -6.43 -5.67 -1.59
CA ALA A 34 -6.17 -6.62 -2.68
C ALA A 34 -6.15 -8.08 -2.21
N ASN A 35 -5.63 -8.30 -1.00
CA ASN A 35 -5.54 -9.61 -0.36
C ASN A 35 -6.79 -10.00 0.45
N GLY A 36 -7.87 -9.20 0.38
CA GLY A 36 -9.14 -9.51 1.06
C GLY A 36 -9.17 -9.18 2.54
N LEU A 37 -8.15 -8.48 3.05
CA LEU A 37 -8.07 -7.98 4.43
C LEU A 37 -8.77 -6.62 4.52
N LEU A 38 -10.08 -6.64 4.82
CA LEU A 38 -10.87 -5.45 5.13
C LEU A 38 -10.72 -5.05 6.59
N LEU A 39 -10.99 -3.76 6.89
CA LEU A 39 -10.74 -3.08 8.17
C LEU A 39 -11.37 -3.73 9.42
N CYS A 40 -12.22 -4.75 9.25
CA CYS A 40 -12.93 -5.42 10.34
C CYS A 40 -12.70 -6.95 10.39
N GLY A 41 -11.88 -7.53 9.50
CA GLY A 41 -11.86 -8.99 9.28
C GLY A 41 -10.51 -9.54 8.83
N GLY A 42 -9.43 -9.17 9.51
CA GLY A 42 -8.10 -9.74 9.30
C GLY A 42 -7.73 -10.76 10.35
N ASP A 43 -7.26 -11.94 9.94
CA ASP A 43 -6.62 -12.87 10.86
C ASP A 43 -5.32 -12.26 11.43
N LYS A 44 -5.07 -12.46 12.73
CA LYS A 44 -3.92 -11.87 13.42
C LYS A 44 -2.58 -12.38 12.84
N GLY A 45 -2.57 -13.58 12.26
CA GLY A 45 -1.39 -14.16 11.61
C GLY A 45 -0.97 -13.45 10.31
N SER A 46 -1.91 -12.85 9.58
CA SER A 46 -1.58 -12.13 8.33
C SER A 46 -1.07 -10.70 8.59
N GLN A 47 -1.36 -10.11 9.75
CA GLN A 47 -0.90 -8.76 10.10
C GLN A 47 0.62 -8.63 10.09
N THR A 48 1.35 -9.65 10.55
CA THR A 48 2.82 -9.63 10.52
C THR A 48 3.35 -9.56 9.08
N ARG A 49 2.78 -10.35 8.17
CA ARG A 49 3.14 -10.29 6.74
C ARG A 49 2.81 -8.94 6.12
N ASP A 50 1.69 -8.34 6.50
CA ASP A 50 1.30 -7.00 6.02
C ASP A 50 2.26 -5.91 6.51
N ILE A 51 2.69 -5.99 7.77
CA ILE A 51 3.67 -5.06 8.37
C ILE A 51 5.02 -5.17 7.66
N GLU A 52 5.50 -6.39 7.41
CA GLU A 52 6.76 -6.60 6.70
C GLU A 52 6.68 -6.12 5.24
N THR A 53 5.55 -6.34 4.57
CA THR A 53 5.32 -5.81 3.22
C THR A 53 5.32 -4.28 3.21
N ALA A 54 4.69 -3.65 4.21
CA ALA A 54 4.67 -2.19 4.34
C ALA A 54 6.08 -1.61 4.57
N LYS A 55 6.90 -2.26 5.41
CA LYS A 55 8.30 -1.88 5.64
C LYS A 55 9.15 -2.03 4.39
N LEU A 56 8.97 -3.12 3.63
CA LEU A 56 9.67 -3.37 2.37
C LEU A 56 9.31 -2.33 1.29
N LEU A 57 8.02 -2.02 1.16
CA LEU A 57 7.57 -0.96 0.24
C LEU A 57 8.11 0.41 0.65
N ALA A 58 8.18 0.68 1.96
CA ALA A 58 8.77 1.93 2.46
C ALA A 58 10.29 2.01 2.21
N SER A 59 11.02 0.88 2.31
CA SER A 59 12.47 0.86 2.06
C SER A 59 12.83 0.96 0.58
N GLN A 60 11.98 0.44 -0.31
CA GLN A 60 12.13 0.62 -1.76
C GLN A 60 11.81 2.05 -2.21
N TRP A 61 11.10 2.84 -1.40
CA TRP A 61 10.69 4.21 -1.75
C TRP A 61 11.79 5.28 -1.60
N GLY A 62 13.06 4.90 -1.78
CA GLY A 62 14.24 5.77 -1.63
C GLY A 62 14.92 6.21 -2.93
N GLY A 63 14.30 6.02 -4.10
CA GLY A 63 14.92 6.32 -5.39
C GLY A 63 14.01 7.15 -6.29
N ASP A 64 13.77 8.40 -5.91
CA ASP A 64 13.33 9.44 -6.83
C ASP A 64 14.37 10.58 -6.73
N GLU A 65 15.52 10.40 -7.40
CA GLU A 65 16.35 11.53 -7.87
C GLU A 65 15.80 11.98 -9.24
#